data_AF-A0A2H0SP82-F1
#
_entry.id   AF-A0A2H0SP82-F1
#
_cell.length_a   1.000
_cell.length_b   1.000
_cell.length_c   1.000
_cell.angle_alpha   90.00
_cell.angle_beta   90.00
_cell.angle_gamma   90.00
#
_symmetry.space_group_name_H-M   'P 1'
#
loop_
_entity.id
_entity.type
_entity.pdbx_description
1 polymer ?
#
loop_
_entity_poly.entity_id
_entity_poly.type
_entity_poly.pdbx_seq_one_letter_code
_entity_poly.pdbx_strand_id
1 'polypeptide(L)'
;MNKYKWLVVFLLLLTLVGILFFQKNKTSVLMENSLDDSETEITDEAWCDNANEAQTFEKPIPVVWTARFDGCLVSCQGASFTKAMDDGKYPRFAGYYPDTKGGYDPDEFNPIPEKYQNNELVLKISGNWIGIQDDHPQTVFDGKCVPIVEIKQIEISN
;
A
#
# COMPACT_ATOMS: atom_id res chain seq x y z
N MET A 1 -21.22 -27.12 59.22
CA MET A 1 -21.32 -26.62 57.82
C MET A 1 -19.95 -26.10 57.41
N ASN A 2 -19.33 -26.68 56.38
CA ASN A 2 -17.88 -26.58 56.15
C ASN A 2 -17.54 -25.23 55.47
N LYS A 3 -16.86 -24.33 56.19
CA LYS A 3 -16.63 -22.92 55.78
C LYS A 3 -15.93 -22.79 54.41
N TYR A 4 -15.17 -23.80 54.03
CA TYR A 4 -14.46 -23.87 52.75
C TYR A 4 -15.38 -24.14 51.54
N LYS A 5 -16.54 -24.77 51.73
CA LYS A 5 -17.50 -24.99 50.63
C LYS A 5 -18.10 -23.68 50.11
N TRP A 6 -18.36 -22.72 51.00
CA TRP A 6 -18.86 -21.40 50.62
C TRP A 6 -17.81 -20.57 49.88
N LEU A 7 -16.54 -20.71 50.27
CA LEU A 7 -15.43 -20.00 49.64
C LEU A 7 -15.19 -20.48 48.19
N VAL A 8 -15.30 -21.79 47.94
CA VAL A 8 -15.20 -22.36 46.59
C VAL A 8 -16.37 -21.93 45.70
N VAL A 9 -17.61 -21.92 46.23
CA VAL A 9 -18.78 -21.44 45.48
C VAL A 9 -18.64 -19.95 45.13
N PHE A 10 -18.13 -19.14 46.06
CA PHE A 10 -17.92 -17.71 45.82
C PHE A 10 -16.84 -17.45 44.76
N LEU A 11 -15.75 -18.22 44.77
CA LEU A 11 -14.71 -18.15 43.74
C LEU A 11 -15.23 -18.53 42.35
N LEU A 12 -16.03 -19.59 42.25
CA LEU A 12 -16.66 -20.00 40.98
C LEU A 12 -17.65 -18.95 40.46
N LEU A 13 -18.35 -18.25 41.35
CA LEU A 13 -19.28 -17.20 40.95
C LEU A 13 -18.55 -15.96 40.43
N LEU A 14 -17.41 -15.60 41.03
CA LEU A 14 -16.57 -14.49 40.58
C LEU A 14 -15.95 -14.74 39.19
N THR A 15 -15.51 -15.97 38.90
CA THR A 15 -14.97 -16.30 37.57
C THR A 15 -16.06 -16.26 36.49
N LEU A 16 -17.27 -16.71 36.81
CA LEU A 16 -18.41 -16.70 35.88
C LEU A 16 -18.87 -15.27 35.54
N VAL A 17 -18.90 -14.37 36.54
CA VAL A 17 -19.20 -12.94 36.34
C VAL A 17 -18.11 -12.26 35.50
N GLY A 18 -16.84 -12.60 35.71
CA GLY A 18 -15.72 -12.06 34.91
C GLY A 18 -15.81 -12.42 33.42
N ILE A 19 -16.18 -13.67 33.09
CA ILE A 19 -16.34 -14.12 31.69
C ILE A 19 -17.49 -13.36 31.01
N LEU A 20 -18.60 -13.11 31.71
CA LEU A 20 -19.75 -12.35 31.18
C LEU A 20 -19.40 -10.88 30.91
N PHE A 21 -18.64 -10.23 31.81
CA PHE A 21 -18.15 -8.87 31.57
C PHE A 21 -17.19 -8.79 30.38
N PHE A 22 -16.32 -9.79 30.19
CA PHE A 22 -15.38 -9.82 29.07
C PHE A 22 -16.08 -9.99 27.72
N GLN A 23 -17.16 -10.80 27.65
CA GLN A 23 -17.96 -10.92 26.43
C GLN A 23 -18.74 -9.65 26.13
N LYS A 24 -19.37 -9.02 27.12
CA LYS A 24 -20.10 -7.75 26.94
C LYS A 24 -19.20 -6.64 26.37
N ASN A 25 -17.94 -6.59 26.80
CA ASN A 25 -16.99 -5.58 26.31
C ASN A 25 -16.48 -5.86 24.89
N LYS A 26 -16.43 -7.12 24.44
CA LYS A 26 -16.03 -7.45 23.06
C LYS A 26 -17.13 -7.12 22.04
N THR A 27 -18.40 -7.14 22.45
CA THR A 27 -19.54 -6.77 21.60
C THR A 27 -19.77 -5.26 21.56
N SER A 28 -19.48 -4.52 22.64
CA SER A 28 -19.62 -3.05 22.63
C SER A 28 -18.52 -2.33 21.87
N VAL A 29 -17.32 -2.92 21.73
CA VAL A 29 -16.25 -2.37 20.87
C VAL A 29 -16.51 -2.61 19.37
N LEU A 30 -17.55 -3.38 19.02
CA LEU A 30 -17.92 -3.71 17.63
C LEU A 30 -19.31 -3.20 17.21
N MET A 31 -20.06 -2.50 18.06
CA MET A 31 -21.41 -1.98 17.75
C MET A 31 -21.63 -0.53 18.23
N GLU A 32 -20.58 0.29 18.28
CA GLU A 32 -20.69 1.74 18.46
C GLU A 32 -19.87 2.44 17.37
N ASN A 33 -20.25 2.20 16.12
CA ASN A 33 -19.87 3.03 14.95
C ASN A 33 -20.84 2.81 13.76
N SER A 34 -22.08 2.39 14.04
CA SER A 34 -23.14 2.28 13.03
C SER A 34 -24.28 3.22 13.43
N LEU A 35 -24.20 4.46 12.96
CA LEU A 35 -25.29 5.37 12.61
C LEU A 35 -24.71 6.76 12.34
N ASP A 36 -24.16 6.93 11.15
CA ASP A 36 -24.48 8.12 10.36
C ASP A 36 -24.60 7.64 8.91
N ASP A 37 -25.83 7.29 8.57
CA ASP A 37 -26.25 6.98 7.21
C ASP A 37 -26.42 8.33 6.50
N SER A 38 -25.33 9.09 6.38
CA SER A 38 -25.19 9.94 5.23
C SER A 38 -24.91 8.98 4.09
N GLU A 39 -25.83 8.91 3.12
CA GLU A 39 -25.46 8.51 1.77
C GLU A 39 -24.33 9.45 1.34
N THR A 40 -23.09 9.08 1.66
CA THR A 40 -21.97 9.39 0.81
C THR A 40 -22.34 8.72 -0.49
N GLU A 41 -22.82 9.51 -1.45
CA GLU A 41 -22.53 9.22 -2.84
C GLU A 41 -21.05 8.82 -2.85
N ILE A 42 -20.78 7.53 -3.04
CA ILE A 42 -19.46 7.07 -3.42
C ILE A 42 -19.32 7.62 -4.83
N THR A 43 -18.90 8.89 -4.92
CA THR A 43 -18.29 9.37 -6.13
C THR A 43 -17.05 8.51 -6.28
N ASP A 44 -16.99 7.70 -7.33
CA ASP A 44 -15.78 7.02 -7.82
C ASP A 44 -14.71 8.06 -8.26
N GLU A 45 -14.51 9.10 -7.46
CA GLU A 45 -13.53 10.15 -7.67
C GLU A 45 -12.19 9.57 -7.21
N ALA A 46 -11.27 9.42 -8.16
CA ALA A 46 -9.93 8.98 -7.88
C ALA A 46 -9.27 9.88 -6.82
N TRP A 47 -8.56 9.29 -5.86
CA TRP A 47 -8.12 9.95 -4.61
C TRP A 47 -6.91 10.89 -4.78
N CYS A 48 -6.71 11.44 -5.98
CA CYS A 48 -5.58 12.29 -6.31
C CYS A 48 -6.00 13.58 -7.03
N ASP A 49 -5.23 14.65 -6.82
CA ASP A 49 -5.47 15.99 -7.38
C ASP A 49 -5.49 16.01 -8.92
N ASN A 50 -4.93 14.98 -9.57
CA ASN A 50 -4.92 14.79 -11.02
C ASN A 50 -5.70 13.54 -11.45
N ALA A 51 -6.81 13.26 -10.76
CA ALA A 51 -7.75 12.18 -11.08
C ALA A 51 -8.15 12.13 -12.57
N ASN A 52 -8.27 13.29 -13.21
CA ASN A 52 -8.58 13.42 -14.64
C ASN A 52 -7.47 12.90 -15.58
N GLU A 53 -6.27 12.66 -15.07
CA GLU A 53 -5.15 12.05 -15.80
C GLU A 53 -5.06 10.54 -15.60
N ALA A 54 -5.84 9.99 -14.66
CA ALA A 54 -5.88 8.57 -14.38
C ALA A 54 -6.37 7.80 -15.62
N GLN A 55 -5.58 6.83 -16.07
CA GLN A 55 -5.86 6.02 -17.23
C GLN A 55 -5.03 4.74 -17.20
N THR A 56 -5.62 3.64 -17.65
CA THR A 56 -4.92 2.42 -18.01
C THR A 56 -4.70 2.41 -19.51
N PHE A 57 -3.48 2.13 -19.97
CA PHE A 57 -3.24 2.03 -21.40
C PHE A 57 -3.70 0.68 -21.95
N GLU A 58 -4.38 0.70 -23.10
CA GLU A 58 -4.71 -0.53 -23.85
C GLU A 58 -3.45 -1.33 -24.21
N LYS A 59 -2.35 -0.61 -24.49
CA LYS A 59 -1.03 -1.17 -24.75
C LYS A 59 0.01 -0.44 -23.92
N PRO A 60 0.83 -1.15 -23.15
CA PRO A 60 1.87 -0.51 -22.36
C PRO A 60 2.86 0.27 -23.24
N ILE A 61 3.28 1.44 -22.77
CA ILE A 61 4.21 2.32 -23.46
C ILE A 61 5.63 1.97 -23.00
N PRO A 62 6.56 1.58 -23.89
CA PRO A 62 7.93 1.32 -23.50
C PRO A 62 8.62 2.62 -23.07
N VAL A 63 9.29 2.59 -21.92
CA VAL A 63 9.97 3.76 -21.36
C VAL A 63 11.41 3.44 -21.00
N VAL A 64 12.25 4.47 -21.07
CA VAL A 64 13.60 4.49 -20.53
C VAL A 64 13.77 5.81 -19.79
N TRP A 65 13.80 5.74 -18.47
CA TRP A 65 13.90 6.92 -17.61
C TRP A 65 15.17 6.86 -16.79
N THR A 66 15.79 8.02 -16.60
CA THR A 66 16.87 8.19 -15.65
C THR A 66 16.26 8.71 -14.35
N ALA A 67 16.48 8.04 -13.23
CA ALA A 67 15.81 8.32 -11.97
C ALA A 67 16.65 7.93 -10.75
N ARG A 68 16.23 8.36 -9.57
CA ARG A 68 16.78 7.96 -8.28
C ARG A 68 15.74 7.17 -7.50
N PHE A 69 16.22 6.22 -6.71
CA PHE A 69 15.37 5.47 -5.78
C PHE A 69 15.04 6.35 -4.57
N ASP A 70 13.76 6.54 -4.29
CA ASP A 70 13.28 7.35 -3.15
C ASP A 70 12.91 6.48 -1.95
N GLY A 71 12.51 5.24 -2.19
CA GLY A 71 12.09 4.31 -1.14
C GLY A 71 11.15 3.23 -1.65
N CYS A 72 10.96 2.21 -0.82
CA CYS A 72 9.99 1.15 -1.07
C CYS A 72 8.56 1.66 -0.91
N LEU A 73 7.63 1.12 -1.69
CA LEU A 73 6.18 1.29 -1.49
C LEU A 73 5.73 0.47 -0.26
N VAL A 74 4.45 0.56 0.08
CA VAL A 74 3.86 -0.22 1.19
C VAL A 74 4.21 -1.70 1.01
N SER A 75 4.69 -2.32 2.10
CA SER A 75 5.15 -3.71 2.11
C SER A 75 6.26 -4.03 1.10
N CYS A 76 6.98 -3.05 0.56
CA CYS A 76 8.03 -3.20 -0.46
C CYS A 76 7.63 -4.03 -1.70
N GLN A 77 6.35 -4.05 -2.06
CA GLN A 77 5.84 -4.68 -3.28
C GLN A 77 6.30 -3.96 -4.56
N GLY A 78 6.74 -2.71 -4.42
CA GLY A 78 7.40 -1.93 -5.46
C GLY A 78 8.25 -0.82 -4.85
N ALA A 79 8.65 0.15 -5.67
CA ALA A 79 9.40 1.32 -5.21
C ALA A 79 8.91 2.62 -5.86
N SER A 80 9.19 3.71 -5.14
CA SER A 80 9.04 5.08 -5.63
C SER A 80 10.36 5.57 -6.21
N PHE A 81 10.27 6.27 -7.32
CA PHE A 81 11.40 6.84 -8.02
C PHE A 81 11.14 8.29 -8.40
N THR A 82 12.17 9.12 -8.34
CA THR A 82 12.16 10.49 -8.87
C THR A 82 13.04 10.56 -10.13
N LYS A 83 12.48 11.01 -11.25
CA LYS A 83 13.21 11.23 -12.51
C LYS A 83 14.31 12.27 -12.29
N ALA A 84 15.50 11.98 -12.81
CA ALA A 84 16.65 12.88 -12.76
C ALA A 84 16.50 14.10 -13.68
N MET A 85 15.76 13.95 -14.79
CA MET A 85 15.32 15.04 -15.65
C MET A 85 13.81 15.12 -15.58
N ASP A 86 13.30 16.17 -14.95
CA ASP A 86 11.86 16.45 -14.91
C ASP A 86 11.40 17.02 -16.25
N ASP A 87 10.48 16.32 -16.90
CA ASP A 87 9.80 16.74 -18.13
C ASP A 87 8.58 17.63 -17.85
N GLY A 88 8.30 17.89 -16.58
CA GLY A 88 7.22 18.73 -16.08
C GLY A 88 5.85 18.05 -16.02
N LYS A 89 5.73 16.81 -16.51
CA LYS A 89 4.43 16.11 -16.53
C LYS A 89 4.32 15.07 -15.43
N TYR A 90 5.37 14.30 -15.17
CA TYR A 90 5.43 13.35 -14.05
C TYR A 90 6.86 13.21 -13.52
N PRO A 91 7.27 14.00 -12.51
CA PRO A 91 8.61 13.92 -11.94
C PRO A 91 8.86 12.61 -11.19
N ARG A 92 7.81 11.94 -10.72
CA ARG A 92 7.90 10.71 -9.92
C ARG A 92 7.10 9.59 -10.55
N PHE A 93 7.44 8.34 -10.24
CA PHE A 93 6.72 7.16 -10.70
C PHE A 93 6.86 5.98 -9.72
N ALA A 94 5.86 5.10 -9.73
CA ALA A 94 5.90 3.82 -9.07
C ALA A 94 6.50 2.77 -10.00
N GLY A 95 7.42 1.94 -9.49
CA GLY A 95 8.09 0.91 -10.25
C GLY A 95 8.00 -0.46 -9.57
N TYR A 96 7.58 -1.46 -10.32
CA TYR A 96 7.44 -2.85 -9.86
C TYR A 96 8.50 -3.70 -10.57
N TYR A 97 9.31 -4.43 -9.80
CA TYR A 97 10.37 -5.28 -10.33
C TYR A 97 9.88 -6.72 -10.45
N PRO A 98 10.26 -7.46 -11.51
CA PRO A 98 9.69 -8.76 -11.77
C PRO A 98 10.09 -9.76 -10.67
N ASP A 99 9.16 -10.65 -10.37
CA ASP A 99 9.38 -11.82 -9.54
C ASP A 99 10.43 -12.77 -10.17
N THR A 100 10.75 -13.85 -9.46
CA THR A 100 11.71 -14.87 -9.95
C THR A 100 11.26 -15.62 -11.21
N LYS A 101 9.99 -15.54 -11.59
CA LYS A 101 9.36 -16.12 -12.78
C LYS A 101 9.15 -15.09 -13.90
N GLY A 102 9.46 -13.81 -13.67
CA GLY A 102 9.23 -12.71 -14.62
C GLY A 102 7.85 -12.06 -14.54
N GLY A 103 7.04 -12.36 -13.53
CA GLY A 103 5.72 -11.76 -13.28
C GLY A 103 5.79 -10.46 -12.47
N TYR A 104 4.68 -9.72 -12.42
CA TYR A 104 4.54 -8.45 -11.70
C TYR A 104 3.33 -8.48 -10.75
N ASP A 105 3.15 -9.60 -10.04
CA ASP A 105 2.02 -9.74 -9.11
C ASP A 105 2.09 -8.65 -8.02
N PRO A 106 1.10 -7.73 -7.95
CA PRO A 106 1.12 -6.63 -7.00
C PRO A 106 1.01 -7.11 -5.55
N ASP A 107 0.49 -8.32 -5.32
CA ASP A 107 0.36 -8.90 -3.98
C ASP A 107 1.67 -9.53 -3.49
N GLU A 108 2.62 -9.81 -4.38
CA GLU A 108 3.88 -10.46 -4.03
C GLU A 108 4.97 -9.46 -3.58
N PHE A 109 5.67 -9.83 -2.51
CA PHE A 109 6.83 -9.07 -2.01
C PHE A 109 8.00 -9.18 -2.99
N ASN A 110 8.12 -8.20 -3.89
CA ASN A 110 9.18 -8.14 -4.89
C ASN A 110 9.97 -6.81 -4.80
N PRO A 111 10.84 -6.67 -3.79
CA PRO A 111 11.59 -5.44 -3.58
C PRO A 111 12.61 -5.21 -4.70
N ILE A 112 12.92 -3.95 -4.96
CA ILE A 112 14.07 -3.58 -5.81
C ILE A 112 15.34 -4.23 -5.24
N PRO A 113 16.22 -4.82 -6.06
CA PRO A 113 17.48 -5.39 -5.56
C PRO A 113 18.32 -4.36 -4.78
N GLU A 114 18.88 -4.75 -3.63
CA GLU A 114 19.58 -3.87 -2.68
C GLU A 114 20.67 -3.00 -3.34
N LYS A 115 21.40 -3.56 -4.33
CA LYS A 115 22.41 -2.84 -5.12
C LYS A 115 21.92 -1.57 -5.82
N TYR A 116 20.61 -1.39 -5.97
CA TYR A 116 20.00 -0.23 -6.63
C TYR A 116 19.28 0.71 -5.64
N GLN A 117 19.25 0.39 -4.35
CA GLN A 117 18.47 1.16 -3.35
C GLN A 117 19.23 2.37 -2.76
N ASN A 118 20.48 2.60 -3.17
CA ASN A 118 21.22 3.78 -2.73
C ASN A 118 20.69 5.04 -3.46
N ASN A 119 20.23 6.03 -2.68
CA ASN A 119 19.64 7.28 -3.16
C ASN A 119 20.64 8.22 -3.87
N GLU A 120 21.95 8.00 -3.74
CA GLU A 120 22.99 8.70 -4.48
C GLU A 120 23.17 8.15 -5.91
N LEU A 121 22.66 6.94 -6.19
CA LEU A 121 22.75 6.35 -7.51
C LEU A 121 21.77 6.99 -8.48
N VAL A 122 22.29 7.35 -9.64
CA VAL A 122 21.48 7.66 -10.81
C VAL A 122 21.25 6.36 -11.56
N LEU A 123 19.99 5.95 -11.69
CA LEU A 123 19.59 4.70 -12.30
C LEU A 123 18.98 4.96 -13.66
N LYS A 124 19.30 4.12 -14.64
CA LYS A 124 18.57 4.04 -15.90
C LYS A 124 17.62 2.86 -15.83
N ILE A 125 16.33 3.17 -15.82
CA ILE A 125 15.23 2.23 -15.63
C ILE A 125 14.52 2.06 -16.96
N SER A 126 14.48 0.82 -17.47
CA SER A 126 13.71 0.47 -18.66
C SER A 126 12.55 -0.43 -18.28
N GLY A 127 11.41 -0.22 -18.92
CA GLY A 127 10.19 -0.94 -18.54
C GLY A 127 9.00 -0.61 -19.43
N ASN A 128 7.84 -1.07 -18.98
CA ASN A 128 6.56 -0.75 -19.58
C ASN A 128 5.79 0.20 -18.66
N TRP A 129 5.49 1.40 -19.13
CA TRP A 129 4.53 2.28 -18.47
C TRP A 129 3.13 1.79 -18.81
N ILE A 130 2.38 1.31 -17.81
CA ILE A 130 1.08 0.65 -18.00
C ILE A 130 -0.11 1.59 -17.80
N GLY A 131 0.10 2.71 -17.11
CA GLY A 131 -0.95 3.69 -16.85
C GLY A 131 -0.58 4.67 -15.73
N ILE A 132 -1.58 5.42 -15.33
CA ILE A 132 -1.60 6.32 -14.18
C ILE A 132 -2.84 5.92 -13.41
N GLN A 133 -2.70 5.40 -12.20
CA GLN A 133 -3.83 4.88 -11.43
C GLN A 133 -3.67 5.23 -9.95
N ASP A 134 -4.79 5.19 -9.25
CA ASP A 134 -4.94 5.47 -7.82
C ASP A 134 -5.19 4.22 -6.97
N ASP A 135 -5.00 3.02 -7.54
CA ASP A 135 -5.50 1.73 -7.03
C ASP A 135 -4.92 1.28 -5.66
N HIS A 136 -4.14 2.12 -4.98
CA HIS A 136 -3.82 2.02 -3.55
C HIS A 136 -2.96 3.24 -3.11
N PRO A 137 -2.72 3.50 -1.79
CA PRO A 137 -1.73 4.50 -1.31
C PRO A 137 -0.28 4.26 -1.80
N GLN A 138 -0.07 3.29 -2.67
CA GLN A 138 1.20 2.91 -3.28
C GLN A 138 1.53 3.71 -4.55
N THR A 139 0.56 4.38 -5.19
CA THR A 139 0.76 5.09 -6.48
C THR A 139 0.26 6.53 -6.48
N VAL A 140 -0.07 7.06 -5.29
CA VAL A 140 -0.37 8.48 -5.08
C VAL A 140 0.77 9.12 -4.29
N PHE A 141 1.58 9.95 -4.96
CA PHE A 141 2.70 10.65 -4.35
C PHE A 141 2.41 12.14 -4.28
N ASP A 142 2.53 12.73 -3.08
CA ASP A 142 2.28 14.16 -2.86
C ASP A 142 0.89 14.61 -3.37
N GLY A 143 -0.12 13.75 -3.20
CA GLY A 143 -1.50 13.98 -3.66
C GLY A 143 -1.72 13.76 -5.16
N LYS A 144 -0.71 13.30 -5.92
CA LYS A 144 -0.80 13.07 -7.37
C LYS A 144 -0.73 11.59 -7.71
N CYS A 145 -1.63 11.13 -8.58
CA CYS A 145 -1.50 9.85 -9.24
C CYS A 145 -0.27 9.89 -10.14
N VAL A 146 0.61 8.90 -10.00
CA VAL A 146 1.86 8.82 -10.75
C VAL A 146 1.85 7.70 -11.78
N PRO A 147 2.74 7.74 -12.79
CA PRO A 147 2.98 6.63 -13.68
C PRO A 147 3.31 5.34 -12.92
N ILE A 148 2.80 4.23 -13.43
CA ILE A 148 3.13 2.87 -12.96
C ILE A 148 3.98 2.18 -14.03
N VAL A 149 5.15 1.69 -13.63
CA VAL A 149 6.10 1.03 -14.52
C VAL A 149 6.39 -0.39 -14.08
N GLU A 150 6.14 -1.35 -14.97
CA GLU A 150 6.69 -2.69 -14.89
C GLU A 150 8.16 -2.64 -15.36
N ILE A 151 9.08 -2.70 -14.41
CA ILE A 151 10.52 -2.56 -14.66
C ILE A 151 11.05 -3.83 -15.29
N LYS A 152 11.63 -3.73 -16.50
CA LYS A 152 12.35 -4.85 -17.11
C LYS A 152 13.82 -4.89 -16.72
N GLN A 153 14.43 -3.72 -16.55
CA GLN A 153 15.85 -3.63 -16.28
C GLN A 153 16.20 -2.35 -15.53
N ILE A 154 17.21 -2.46 -14.65
CA ILE A 154 17.84 -1.34 -13.95
C ILE A 154 19.35 -1.39 -14.18
N GLU A 155 19.89 -0.29 -14.68
CA GLU A 155 21.33 -0.06 -14.86
C GLU A 155 21.78 1.12 -13.99
N ILE A 156 22.99 1.05 -13.43
CA ILE A 156 23.61 2.22 -12.79
C ILE A 156 24.15 3.12 -13.89
N SER A 157 23.71 4.37 -13.93
CA SER A 157 24.23 5.39 -14.83
C SER A 157 25.49 6.00 -14.23
N ASN A 158 26.61 5.91 -14.95
CA ASN A 158 27.85 6.61 -14.61
C ASN A 158 27.80 8.08 -15.01
#